data_AF-A0AAD7HUI7-F1
#
_entry.id   AF-A0AAD7HUI7-F1
#
_cell.length_a   1.000
_cell.length_b   1.000
_cell.length_c   1.000
_cell.angle_alpha   90.00
_cell.angle_beta   90.00
_cell.angle_gamma   90.00
#
_symmetry.space_group_name_H-M   'P 1'
#
loop_
_entity.id
_entity.type
_entity.pdbx_description
1 polymer ?
#
loop_
_entity_poly.entity_id
_entity_poly.type
_entity_poly.pdbx_seq_one_letter_code
_entity_poly.pdbx_strand_id
1 'polypeptide(L)'
;MSTVDPPYIPLPGRLGNLTVIQQHSLDKFKKELVDEQVYIEGEQRMSDATLLRFLRARKFDVPKAKEMFLSNEQWRKDFGVEDIVKNFEFPELAEVDRYYPQYYHKNDKDGRPIYIQRLGMLDLQALYAVTTQERQLKRFVLEYEKFVRDRLPANFYRVKDYVSQATSIGQNRYPECMGKFYIINAPFMFSTVWSFIKPWLDEVTVAKIDIIGSNYMLAQIDAENLPKEFGGKCNCPGGCSLSDAGPWNLLLV
;
A
#
# COMPACT_ATOMS: atom_id res chain seq x y z
N MET A 1 14.52 -9.02 -33.16
CA MET A 1 13.38 -8.11 -33.39
C MET A 1 12.98 -7.54 -32.04
N SER A 2 12.89 -6.22 -31.90
CA SER A 2 12.39 -5.61 -30.66
C SER A 2 10.88 -5.81 -30.62
N THR A 3 10.39 -6.60 -29.67
CA THR A 3 8.98 -6.62 -29.30
C THR A 3 8.72 -5.37 -28.47
N VAL A 4 8.32 -4.29 -29.13
CA VAL A 4 7.79 -3.12 -28.44
C VAL A 4 6.50 -3.58 -27.77
N ASP A 5 6.49 -3.62 -26.44
CA ASP A 5 5.29 -3.98 -25.69
C ASP A 5 4.12 -3.04 -26.08
N PRO A 6 2.88 -3.56 -26.17
CA PRO A 6 1.75 -2.74 -26.54
C PRO A 6 1.60 -1.57 -25.56
N PRO A 7 1.26 -0.35 -26.05
CA PRO A 7 1.17 0.83 -25.20
C PRO A 7 0.20 0.58 -24.04
N TYR A 8 0.67 0.82 -22.81
CA TYR A 8 -0.12 0.61 -21.60
C TYR A 8 -1.41 1.44 -21.65
N ILE A 9 -2.56 0.76 -21.64
CA ILE A 9 -3.87 1.39 -21.50
C ILE A 9 -4.29 1.28 -20.03
N PRO A 10 -4.45 2.41 -19.30
CA PRO A 10 -4.96 2.39 -17.93
C PRO A 10 -6.33 1.70 -17.86
N LEU A 11 -6.63 0.99 -16.77
CA LEU A 11 -7.97 0.42 -16.56
C LEU A 11 -9.02 1.55 -16.32
N PRO A 12 -10.29 1.37 -16.75
CA PRO A 12 -11.33 2.41 -16.65
C PRO A 12 -11.46 3.08 -15.27
N GLY A 13 -11.75 4.37 -15.25
CA GLY A 13 -11.82 5.17 -14.03
C GLY A 13 -10.45 5.60 -13.47
N ARG A 14 -9.44 5.69 -14.33
CA ARG A 14 -8.07 6.14 -14.01
C ARG A 14 -7.66 7.26 -14.95
N LEU A 15 -6.67 8.06 -14.55
CA LEU A 15 -6.07 9.08 -15.41
C LEU A 15 -5.62 8.43 -16.73
N GLY A 16 -5.96 9.04 -17.86
CA GLY A 16 -5.74 8.47 -19.20
C GLY A 16 -6.76 7.43 -19.68
N ASN A 17 -7.71 6.97 -18.83
CA ASN A 17 -8.87 6.18 -19.25
C ASN A 17 -10.11 6.51 -18.38
N LEU A 18 -10.67 7.71 -18.60
CA LEU A 18 -11.92 8.17 -18.01
C LEU A 18 -12.99 8.25 -19.10
N THR A 19 -14.22 7.83 -18.78
CA THR A 19 -15.39 8.24 -19.57
C THR A 19 -15.72 9.72 -19.33
N VAL A 20 -16.47 10.36 -20.23
CA VAL A 20 -16.92 11.75 -20.05
C VAL A 20 -17.63 11.96 -18.70
N ILE A 21 -18.46 10.99 -18.27
CA ILE A 21 -19.15 11.02 -16.98
C ILE A 21 -18.16 10.95 -15.80
N GLN A 22 -17.11 10.13 -15.92
CA GLN A 22 -16.07 10.02 -14.89
C GLN A 22 -15.19 11.28 -14.82
N GLN A 23 -14.90 11.92 -15.96
CA GLN A 23 -14.20 13.21 -16.01
C GLN A 23 -15.05 14.30 -15.33
N HIS A 24 -16.32 14.46 -15.70
CA HIS A 24 -17.22 15.41 -15.03
C HIS A 24 -17.35 15.15 -13.53
N SER A 25 -17.29 13.89 -13.09
CA SER A 25 -17.30 13.53 -11.66
C SER A 25 -16.01 13.97 -10.95
N LEU A 26 -14.86 13.85 -11.60
CA LEU A 26 -13.57 14.35 -11.11
C LEU A 26 -13.56 15.88 -11.05
N ASP A 27 -13.99 16.56 -12.11
CA ASP A 27 -14.02 18.03 -12.19
C ASP A 27 -14.95 18.62 -11.13
N LYS A 28 -16.14 18.04 -10.97
CA LYS A 28 -17.09 18.40 -9.91
C LYS A 28 -16.50 18.17 -8.52
N PHE A 29 -15.88 17.02 -8.28
CA PHE A 29 -15.29 16.71 -6.99
C PHE A 29 -14.14 17.67 -6.63
N LYS A 30 -13.25 17.97 -7.58
CA LYS A 30 -12.20 18.99 -7.42
C LYS A 30 -12.79 20.36 -7.10
N LYS A 31 -13.83 20.78 -7.84
CA LYS A 31 -14.49 22.06 -7.59
C LYS A 31 -15.10 22.14 -6.19
N GLU A 32 -15.79 21.10 -5.73
CA GLU A 32 -16.37 21.09 -4.37
C GLU A 32 -15.29 21.18 -3.28
N LEU A 33 -14.13 20.53 -3.45
CA LEU A 33 -13.01 20.66 -2.51
C LEU A 33 -12.36 22.06 -2.50
N VAL A 34 -12.34 22.76 -3.65
CA VAL A 34 -11.86 24.15 -3.75
C VAL A 34 -12.87 25.12 -3.12
N ASP A 35 -14.16 24.96 -3.44
CA ASP A 35 -15.23 25.81 -2.90
C ASP A 35 -15.35 25.70 -1.36
N GLU A 36 -15.09 24.51 -0.80
CA GLU A 36 -15.04 24.25 0.64
C GLU A 36 -13.69 24.59 1.30
N GLN A 37 -12.71 25.14 0.56
CA GLN A 37 -11.37 25.51 1.04
C GLN A 37 -10.56 24.34 1.64
N VAL A 38 -10.82 23.12 1.16
CA VAL A 38 -10.10 21.89 1.58
C VAL A 38 -9.00 21.52 0.58
N TYR A 39 -9.12 21.94 -0.67
CA TYR A 39 -8.09 21.71 -1.69
C TYR A 39 -6.81 22.50 -1.39
N ILE A 40 -5.66 21.81 -1.38
CA ILE A 40 -4.35 22.42 -1.12
C ILE A 40 -3.52 22.30 -2.40
N GLU A 41 -3.18 23.45 -3.01
CA GLU A 41 -2.46 23.47 -4.28
C GLU A 41 -1.03 22.93 -4.14
N GLY A 42 -0.55 22.23 -5.17
CA GLY A 42 0.78 21.59 -5.20
C GLY A 42 0.90 20.26 -4.44
N GLU A 43 -0.07 19.90 -3.61
CA GLU A 43 -0.01 18.67 -2.80
C GLU A 43 -0.33 17.40 -3.59
N GLN A 44 0.53 16.37 -3.50
CA GLN A 44 0.35 15.11 -4.23
C GLN A 44 -0.96 14.39 -3.87
N ARG A 45 -1.45 14.55 -2.62
CA ARG A 45 -2.75 14.01 -2.18
C ARG A 45 -3.96 14.72 -2.81
N MET A 46 -3.76 15.89 -3.43
CA MET A 46 -4.78 16.66 -4.16
C MET A 46 -4.73 16.42 -5.68
N SER A 47 -3.83 15.57 -6.16
CA SER A 47 -3.71 15.19 -7.57
C SER A 47 -4.91 14.37 -8.06
N ASP A 48 -5.20 14.47 -9.36
CA ASP A 48 -6.26 13.71 -10.04
C ASP A 48 -6.13 12.20 -9.80
N ALA A 49 -4.91 11.67 -9.81
CA ALA A 49 -4.64 10.28 -9.50
C ALA A 49 -5.12 9.88 -8.09
N THR A 50 -4.97 10.77 -7.09
CA THR A 50 -5.49 10.55 -5.74
C THR A 50 -7.00 10.72 -5.66
N LEU A 51 -7.56 11.79 -6.20
CA LEU A 51 -9.00 12.05 -6.14
C LEU A 51 -9.82 10.97 -6.87
N LEU A 52 -9.28 10.42 -7.96
CA LEU A 52 -9.84 9.24 -8.64
C LEU A 52 -9.81 7.96 -7.78
N ARG A 53 -8.91 7.81 -6.78
CA ARG A 53 -8.97 6.68 -5.83
C ARG A 53 -10.22 6.76 -4.94
N PHE A 54 -10.53 7.95 -4.42
CA PHE A 54 -11.75 8.19 -3.62
C PHE A 54 -13.02 8.02 -4.47
N LEU A 55 -13.04 8.55 -5.69
CA LEU A 55 -14.15 8.34 -6.63
C LEU A 55 -14.35 6.86 -6.97
N ARG A 56 -13.31 6.11 -7.33
CA ARG A 56 -13.42 4.65 -7.57
C ARG A 56 -13.95 3.91 -6.34
N ALA A 57 -13.41 4.20 -5.15
CA ALA A 57 -13.83 3.59 -3.89
C ALA A 57 -15.30 3.88 -3.50
N ARG A 58 -15.94 4.85 -4.16
CA ARG A 58 -17.37 5.18 -4.02
C ARG A 58 -18.14 5.09 -5.34
N LYS A 59 -17.65 4.32 -6.32
CA LYS A 59 -18.32 4.07 -7.62
C LYS A 59 -18.69 5.36 -8.39
N PHE A 60 -17.86 6.40 -8.27
CA PHE A 60 -18.05 7.75 -8.80
C PHE A 60 -19.25 8.54 -8.20
N ASP A 61 -19.76 8.11 -7.05
CA ASP A 61 -20.67 8.90 -6.21
C ASP A 61 -19.88 10.06 -5.56
N VAL A 62 -19.97 11.26 -6.16
CA VAL A 62 -19.22 12.45 -5.71
C VAL A 62 -19.52 12.82 -4.25
N PRO A 63 -20.79 12.91 -3.78
CA PRO A 63 -21.08 13.16 -2.36
C PRO A 63 -20.38 12.17 -1.41
N LYS A 64 -20.47 10.86 -1.66
CA LYS A 64 -19.81 9.85 -0.81
C LYS A 64 -18.29 9.86 -0.92
N ALA A 65 -17.75 10.18 -2.09
CA ALA A 65 -16.31 10.34 -2.28
C ALA A 65 -15.77 11.54 -1.50
N LYS A 66 -16.53 12.66 -1.47
CA LYS A 66 -16.19 13.84 -0.67
C LYS A 66 -16.28 13.56 0.82
N GLU A 67 -17.36 12.96 1.32
CA GLU A 67 -17.48 12.56 2.72
C GLU A 67 -16.27 11.72 3.19
N MET A 68 -15.88 10.73 2.39
CA MET A 68 -14.70 9.90 2.64
C MET A 68 -13.39 10.70 2.64
N PHE A 69 -13.23 11.65 1.73
CA PHE A 69 -12.06 12.50 1.63
C PHE A 69 -11.94 13.52 2.77
N LEU A 70 -13.04 14.19 3.14
CA LEU A 70 -13.08 15.11 4.28
C LEU A 70 -12.78 14.39 5.60
N SER A 71 -13.35 13.18 5.79
CA SER A 71 -13.00 12.31 6.92
C SER A 71 -11.52 11.92 6.92
N ASN A 72 -10.91 11.74 5.75
CA ASN A 72 -9.48 11.48 5.64
C ASN A 72 -8.63 12.69 6.05
N GLU A 73 -8.88 13.87 5.48
CA GLU A 73 -8.11 15.07 5.83
C GLU A 73 -8.29 15.47 7.30
N GLN A 74 -9.44 15.21 7.93
CA GLN A 74 -9.60 15.39 9.37
C GLN A 74 -8.73 14.41 10.17
N TRP A 75 -8.76 13.11 9.83
CA TRP A 75 -7.89 12.12 10.48
C TRP A 75 -6.40 12.43 10.30
N ARG A 76 -5.98 12.97 9.15
CA ARG A 76 -4.59 13.40 8.94
C ARG A 76 -4.15 14.44 9.97
N LYS A 77 -5.01 15.44 10.21
CA LYS A 77 -4.80 16.48 11.24
C LYS A 77 -4.79 15.87 12.64
N ASP A 78 -5.78 15.04 12.97
CA ASP A 78 -5.94 14.44 14.30
C ASP A 78 -4.78 13.50 14.66
N PHE A 79 -4.25 12.76 13.68
CA PHE A 79 -3.15 11.81 13.84
C PHE A 79 -1.75 12.46 13.68
N GLY A 80 -1.69 13.71 13.18
CA GLY A 80 -0.44 14.43 12.95
C GLY A 80 0.39 13.88 11.78
N VAL A 81 -0.24 13.46 10.69
CA VAL A 81 0.45 12.80 9.56
C VAL A 81 1.54 13.69 8.95
N GLU A 82 1.29 14.98 8.78
CA GLU A 82 2.25 15.95 8.25
C GLU A 82 3.45 16.18 9.17
N ASP A 83 3.31 15.96 10.48
CA ASP A 83 4.41 15.97 11.45
C ASP A 83 5.20 14.66 11.38
N ILE A 84 4.51 13.52 11.36
CA ILE A 84 5.12 12.19 11.22
C ILE A 84 6.01 12.11 9.97
N VAL A 85 5.53 12.60 8.83
CA VAL A 85 6.29 12.58 7.55
C VAL A 85 7.57 13.41 7.61
N LYS A 86 7.63 14.44 8.47
CA LYS A 86 8.78 15.36 8.58
C LYS A 86 9.74 14.98 9.69
N ASN A 87 9.22 14.54 10.84
CA ASN A 87 9.91 14.56 12.12
C ASN A 87 9.95 13.19 12.83
N PHE A 88 9.24 12.15 12.34
CA PHE A 88 9.21 10.85 13.03
C PHE A 88 10.44 9.99 12.73
N GLU A 89 11.29 9.83 13.74
CA GLU A 89 12.39 8.87 13.73
C GLU A 89 11.99 7.54 14.41
N PHE A 90 12.49 6.43 13.85
CA PHE A 90 12.31 5.07 14.36
C PHE A 90 13.65 4.36 14.53
N PRO A 91 14.55 4.86 15.41
CA PRO A 91 15.91 4.32 15.58
C PRO A 91 15.92 2.86 16.07
N GLU A 92 14.84 2.40 16.72
CA GLU A 92 14.69 1.00 17.14
C GLU A 92 14.42 0.01 15.99
N LEU A 93 14.34 0.48 14.73
CA LEU A 93 14.01 -0.33 13.55
C LEU A 93 14.76 -1.67 13.50
N ALA A 94 16.08 -1.64 13.68
CA ALA A 94 16.92 -2.83 13.54
C ALA A 94 16.63 -3.88 14.63
N GLU A 95 16.21 -3.47 15.83
CA GLU A 95 15.84 -4.40 16.91
C GLU A 95 14.39 -4.87 16.75
N VAL A 96 13.49 -3.98 16.34
CA VAL A 96 12.10 -4.29 15.97
C VAL A 96 12.04 -5.32 14.84
N ASP A 97 12.90 -5.22 13.82
CA ASP A 97 12.93 -6.14 12.68
C ASP A 97 13.27 -7.58 13.10
N ARG A 98 13.95 -7.79 14.24
CA ARG A 98 14.25 -9.13 14.77
C ARG A 98 13.01 -9.87 15.25
N TYR A 99 11.98 -9.13 15.69
CA TYR A 99 10.74 -9.64 16.24
C TYR A 99 9.56 -9.47 15.29
N TYR A 100 9.54 -8.44 14.45
CA TYR A 100 8.46 -8.22 13.49
C TYR A 100 8.98 -7.61 12.18
N PRO A 101 9.61 -8.43 11.32
CA PRO A 101 10.09 -7.95 10.03
C PRO A 101 8.96 -7.40 9.17
N GLN A 102 9.13 -6.16 8.73
CA GLN A 102 8.19 -5.38 7.92
C GLN A 102 8.97 -4.46 6.99
N TYR A 103 8.92 -4.68 5.68
CA TYR A 103 9.77 -3.93 4.75
C TYR A 103 9.27 -3.96 3.30
N TYR A 104 9.63 -2.94 2.54
CA TYR A 104 9.53 -2.94 1.08
C TYR A 104 10.82 -3.48 0.46
N HIS A 105 10.70 -4.19 -0.66
CA HIS A 105 11.85 -4.81 -1.32
C HIS A 105 11.61 -5.01 -2.82
N LYS A 106 12.19 -4.15 -3.65
CA LYS A 106 12.20 -4.23 -5.12
C LYS A 106 10.78 -4.36 -5.69
N ASN A 107 10.66 -4.96 -6.88
CA ASN A 107 9.41 -5.02 -7.63
C ASN A 107 9.10 -6.43 -8.16
N ASP A 108 7.81 -6.72 -8.31
CA ASP A 108 7.32 -7.86 -9.09
C ASP A 108 7.38 -7.58 -10.61
N LYS A 109 6.99 -8.56 -11.44
CA LYS A 109 7.03 -8.49 -12.90
C LYS A 109 6.08 -7.46 -13.53
N ASP A 110 5.07 -7.00 -12.80
CA ASP A 110 4.18 -5.90 -13.20
C ASP A 110 4.69 -4.53 -12.68
N GLY A 111 5.93 -4.48 -12.19
CA GLY A 111 6.54 -3.29 -11.60
C GLY A 111 6.05 -2.98 -10.17
N ARG A 112 5.40 -3.92 -9.46
CA ARG A 112 4.80 -3.65 -8.13
C ARG A 112 5.82 -3.65 -7.01
N PRO A 113 5.96 -2.56 -6.21
CA PRO A 113 6.76 -2.61 -4.99
C PRO A 113 6.30 -3.77 -4.12
N ILE A 114 7.21 -4.68 -3.79
CA ILE A 114 6.89 -5.85 -2.96
C ILE A 114 6.97 -5.39 -1.51
N TYR A 115 5.90 -5.62 -0.75
CA TYR A 115 5.90 -5.44 0.71
C TYR A 115 5.89 -6.82 1.37
N ILE A 116 6.78 -7.01 2.34
CA ILE A 116 6.97 -8.28 3.05
C ILE A 116 6.74 -8.04 4.54
N GLN A 117 5.92 -8.90 5.15
CA GLN A 117 5.65 -8.89 6.58
C GLN A 117 5.73 -10.31 7.14
N ARG A 118 6.61 -10.55 8.12
CA ARG A 118 6.91 -11.89 8.65
C ARG A 118 6.19 -12.14 9.97
N LEU A 119 4.86 -12.30 9.91
CA LEU A 119 4.02 -12.58 11.09
C LEU A 119 4.43 -13.84 11.87
N GLY A 120 5.04 -14.84 11.21
CA GLY A 120 5.55 -16.04 11.88
C GLY A 120 6.74 -15.82 12.82
N MET A 121 7.33 -14.62 12.85
CA MET A 121 8.37 -14.23 13.80
C MET A 121 7.83 -13.37 14.96
N LEU A 122 6.55 -12.98 14.92
CA LEU A 122 5.95 -11.98 15.82
C LEU A 122 5.97 -12.41 17.29
N ASP A 123 6.96 -11.91 18.02
CA ASP A 123 7.00 -11.92 19.48
C ASP A 123 6.49 -10.59 20.03
N LEU A 124 5.23 -10.54 20.46
CA LEU A 124 4.63 -9.31 21.02
C LEU A 124 5.27 -8.88 22.34
N GLN A 125 5.81 -9.81 23.14
CA GLN A 125 6.42 -9.47 24.42
C GLN A 125 7.77 -8.80 24.22
N ALA A 126 8.62 -9.38 23.36
CA ALA A 126 9.90 -8.79 23.01
C ALA A 126 9.74 -7.50 22.19
N LEU A 127 8.78 -7.46 21.26
CA LEU A 127 8.46 -6.26 20.47
C LEU A 127 8.08 -5.06 21.35
N TYR A 128 7.19 -5.27 22.33
CA TYR A 128 6.76 -4.19 23.23
C TYR A 128 7.71 -3.92 24.41
N ALA A 129 8.81 -4.67 24.51
CA ALA A 129 9.95 -4.29 25.36
C ALA A 129 10.85 -3.24 24.69
N VAL A 130 10.80 -3.11 23.34
CA VAL A 130 11.69 -2.22 22.56
C VAL A 130 10.98 -1.09 21.81
N THR A 131 9.65 -1.15 21.65
CA THR A 131 8.85 -0.09 21.05
C THR A 131 7.40 -0.09 21.58
N THR A 132 6.54 0.81 21.09
CA THR A 132 5.13 0.89 21.48
C THR A 132 4.19 0.68 20.30
N GLN A 133 2.93 0.31 20.57
CA GLN A 133 1.89 0.24 19.56
C GLN A 133 1.72 1.58 18.81
N GLU A 134 1.79 2.71 19.53
CA GLU A 134 1.72 4.05 18.95
C GLU A 134 2.87 4.30 17.96
N ARG A 135 4.12 3.99 18.35
CA ARG A 135 5.29 4.18 17.48
C ARG A 135 5.25 3.27 16.25
N GLN A 136 4.76 2.04 16.40
CA GLN A 136 4.51 1.15 15.25
C GLN A 136 3.41 1.68 14.31
N LEU A 137 2.34 2.28 14.83
CA LEU A 137 1.31 2.93 14.01
C LEU A 137 1.86 4.17 13.28
N LYS A 138 2.68 4.99 13.95
CA LYS A 138 3.37 6.14 13.33
C LYS A 138 4.32 5.69 12.21
N ARG A 139 5.12 4.64 12.44
CA ARG A 139 5.96 4.00 11.41
C ARG A 139 5.14 3.48 10.24
N PHE A 140 4.03 2.80 10.50
CA PHE A 140 3.14 2.26 9.46
C PHE A 140 2.59 3.38 8.57
N VAL A 141 2.12 4.49 9.17
CA VAL A 141 1.67 5.67 8.42
C VAL A 141 2.82 6.30 7.61
N LEU A 142 4.01 6.46 8.19
CA LEU A 142 5.18 6.98 7.48
C LEU A 142 5.53 6.13 6.24
N GLU A 143 5.55 4.80 6.36
CA GLU A 143 5.83 3.91 5.23
C GLU A 143 4.73 3.91 4.17
N TYR A 144 3.46 4.15 4.55
CA TYR A 144 2.36 4.35 3.61
C TYR A 144 2.46 5.68 2.86
N GLU A 145 2.84 6.77 3.52
CA GLU A 145 3.08 8.07 2.88
C GLU A 145 4.26 7.98 1.89
N LYS A 146 5.38 7.38 2.29
CA LYS A 146 6.50 7.06 1.39
C LYS A 146 6.07 6.17 0.22
N PHE A 147 5.25 5.15 0.48
CA PHE A 147 4.76 4.28 -0.59
C PHE A 147 3.91 5.06 -1.62
N VAL A 148 3.00 5.91 -1.15
CA VAL A 148 2.13 6.71 -2.03
C VAL A 148 2.92 7.78 -2.80
N ARG A 149 3.93 8.39 -2.18
CA ARG A 149 4.76 9.45 -2.77
C ARG A 149 5.84 8.94 -3.71
N ASP A 150 6.62 7.96 -3.24
CA ASP A 150 7.92 7.60 -3.82
C ASP A 150 7.91 6.23 -4.53
N ARG A 151 7.02 5.31 -4.09
CA ARG A 151 7.04 3.91 -4.56
C ARG A 151 5.92 3.56 -5.55
N LEU A 152 4.81 4.30 -5.62
CA LEU A 152 3.74 4.10 -6.60
C LEU A 152 4.10 4.69 -7.98
N PRO A 153 4.23 3.87 -9.06
CA PRO A 153 4.29 4.41 -10.42
C PRO A 153 2.97 5.11 -10.79
N ALA A 154 3.02 6.14 -11.64
CA ALA A 154 1.83 6.87 -12.09
C ALA A 154 0.77 5.98 -12.80
N ASN A 155 1.20 4.84 -13.36
CA ASN A 155 0.40 3.92 -14.17
C ASN A 155 -0.03 2.63 -13.43
N PHE A 156 -0.19 2.68 -12.10
CA PHE A 156 -0.10 1.48 -11.27
C PHE A 156 -1.39 1.03 -10.54
N TYR A 157 -2.22 0.15 -11.12
CA TYR A 157 -3.39 -0.39 -10.37
C TYR A 157 -3.97 -1.74 -10.88
N ARG A 158 -3.95 -2.79 -10.04
CA ARG A 158 -4.94 -3.89 -9.86
C ARG A 158 -4.87 -4.32 -8.38
N VAL A 159 -5.93 -4.26 -7.55
CA VAL A 159 -5.69 -3.83 -6.14
C VAL A 159 -6.63 -4.25 -4.96
N LYS A 160 -6.02 -4.52 -3.77
CA LYS A 160 -6.45 -4.53 -2.32
C LYS A 160 -7.01 -5.82 -1.70
N ASP A 161 -6.99 -6.13 -0.38
CA ASP A 161 -6.42 -5.51 0.87
C ASP A 161 -6.27 -6.56 2.03
N TYR A 162 -5.85 -6.20 3.27
CA TYR A 162 -5.82 -7.11 4.45
C TYR A 162 -5.62 -6.39 5.82
N VAL A 163 -6.15 -6.76 7.03
CA VAL A 163 -7.59 -6.91 7.47
C VAL A 163 -7.89 -6.01 8.68
N SER A 164 -9.18 -5.74 8.92
CA SER A 164 -9.79 -5.09 10.09
C SER A 164 -9.16 -3.75 10.53
N GLN A 165 -8.16 -3.73 11.42
CA GLN A 165 -7.66 -2.44 11.98
C GLN A 165 -6.74 -1.67 11.03
N ALA A 166 -5.71 -2.33 10.50
CA ALA A 166 -4.90 -1.77 9.40
C ALA A 166 -5.76 -1.50 8.15
N THR A 167 -6.88 -2.22 8.01
CA THR A 167 -7.86 -2.05 6.93
C THR A 167 -8.81 -0.89 7.14
N SER A 168 -9.15 -0.47 8.36
CA SER A 168 -9.89 0.79 8.53
C SER A 168 -9.05 1.97 8.01
N ILE A 169 -7.77 2.05 8.37
CA ILE A 169 -6.84 3.06 7.83
C ILE A 169 -6.62 2.81 6.32
N GLY A 170 -6.30 1.59 5.93
CA GLY A 170 -6.04 1.21 4.55
C GLY A 170 -7.21 1.41 3.58
N GLN A 171 -8.46 1.21 4.00
CA GLN A 171 -9.65 1.38 3.16
C GLN A 171 -10.21 2.79 3.24
N ASN A 172 -10.26 3.40 4.43
CA ASN A 172 -10.89 4.72 4.61
C ASN A 172 -9.93 5.90 4.40
N ARG A 173 -8.60 5.68 4.46
CA ARG A 173 -7.56 6.72 4.30
C ARG A 173 -6.70 6.53 3.06
N TYR A 174 -6.37 5.27 2.72
CA TYR A 174 -5.53 4.93 1.55
C TYR A 174 -6.22 3.99 0.54
N PRO A 175 -7.42 4.35 0.04
CA PRO A 175 -8.15 3.51 -0.91
C PRO A 175 -7.29 3.19 -2.14
N GLU A 176 -7.52 2.01 -2.70
CA GLU A 176 -6.92 1.57 -3.96
C GLU A 176 -5.36 1.49 -4.01
N CYS A 177 -4.67 1.18 -2.90
CA CYS A 177 -3.18 1.14 -2.87
C CYS A 177 -2.45 -0.23 -3.02
N MET A 178 -2.93 -1.34 -2.46
CA MET A 178 -2.18 -2.63 -2.44
C MET A 178 -2.42 -3.45 -3.71
N GLY A 179 -1.42 -4.05 -4.36
CA GLY A 179 -1.63 -4.84 -5.59
C GLY A 179 -2.29 -6.22 -5.41
N LYS A 180 -1.47 -7.19 -4.98
CA LYS A 180 -1.79 -8.59 -4.65
C LYS A 180 -1.40 -8.84 -3.19
N PHE A 181 -2.06 -9.77 -2.52
CA PHE A 181 -1.67 -10.20 -1.17
C PHE A 181 -1.37 -11.70 -1.19
N TYR A 182 -0.17 -12.09 -0.79
CA TYR A 182 0.26 -13.48 -0.73
C TYR A 182 0.51 -13.88 0.71
N ILE A 183 -0.18 -14.92 1.19
CA ILE A 183 0.10 -15.51 2.50
C ILE A 183 0.87 -16.80 2.26
N ILE A 184 2.18 -16.72 2.50
CA ILE A 184 3.11 -17.83 2.31
C ILE A 184 3.37 -18.57 3.62
N ASN A 185 3.64 -19.88 3.50
CA ASN A 185 4.00 -20.76 4.62
C ASN A 185 2.99 -20.76 5.77
N ALA A 186 1.71 -20.54 5.45
CA ALA A 186 0.61 -20.57 6.39
C ALA A 186 0.45 -21.98 7.00
N PRO A 187 0.36 -22.14 8.33
CA PRO A 187 0.04 -23.42 8.96
C PRO A 187 -1.30 -23.97 8.46
N PHE A 188 -1.51 -25.29 8.50
CA PHE A 188 -2.78 -25.92 8.10
C PHE A 188 -4.01 -25.28 8.78
N MET A 189 -3.88 -24.93 10.07
CA MET A 189 -4.90 -24.25 10.87
C MET A 189 -5.20 -22.80 10.42
N PHE A 190 -4.34 -22.19 9.61
CA PHE A 190 -4.58 -20.84 9.07
C PHE A 190 -5.84 -20.79 8.19
N SER A 191 -6.23 -21.90 7.56
CA SER A 191 -7.51 -22.01 6.84
C SER A 191 -8.73 -21.77 7.76
N THR A 192 -8.64 -22.15 9.03
CA THR A 192 -9.64 -21.91 10.07
C THR A 192 -9.60 -20.46 10.58
N VAL A 193 -8.41 -19.89 10.77
CA VAL A 193 -8.24 -18.46 11.09
C VAL A 193 -8.81 -17.58 9.97
N TRP A 194 -8.58 -17.98 8.71
CA TRP A 194 -9.09 -17.33 7.51
C TRP A 194 -10.61 -17.22 7.46
N SER A 195 -11.34 -18.28 7.85
CA SER A 195 -12.81 -18.27 7.79
C SER A 195 -13.44 -17.32 8.80
N PHE A 196 -12.78 -17.03 9.93
CA PHE A 196 -13.24 -16.02 10.90
C PHE A 196 -12.93 -14.58 10.48
N ILE A 197 -11.92 -14.38 9.63
CA ILE A 197 -11.43 -13.05 9.24
C ILE A 197 -12.03 -12.58 7.91
N LYS A 198 -12.38 -13.51 7.01
CA LYS A 198 -13.12 -13.26 5.76
C LYS A 198 -14.35 -12.33 5.90
N PRO A 199 -15.22 -12.46 6.92
CA PRO A 199 -16.41 -11.61 7.09
C PRO A 199 -16.09 -10.13 7.40
N TRP A 200 -14.85 -9.79 7.72
CA TRP A 200 -14.40 -8.42 8.01
C TRP A 200 -13.74 -7.75 6.79
N LEU A 201 -13.90 -8.34 5.61
CA LEU A 201 -13.38 -7.86 4.33
C LEU A 201 -14.51 -7.71 3.32
N ASP A 202 -14.40 -6.72 2.44
CA ASP A 202 -15.24 -6.66 1.25
C ASP A 202 -14.83 -7.72 0.22
N GLU A 203 -15.75 -8.09 -0.66
CA GLU A 203 -15.56 -9.18 -1.63
C GLU A 203 -14.43 -8.90 -2.62
N VAL A 204 -14.25 -7.63 -3.03
CA VAL A 204 -13.16 -7.23 -3.92
C VAL A 204 -11.83 -7.51 -3.22
N THR A 205 -11.73 -7.14 -1.95
CA THR A 205 -10.57 -7.40 -1.10
C THR A 205 -10.28 -8.91 -0.95
N VAL A 206 -11.25 -9.74 -0.57
CA VAL A 206 -11.08 -11.20 -0.43
C VAL A 206 -10.53 -11.86 -1.71
N ALA A 207 -10.95 -11.40 -2.89
CA ALA A 207 -10.59 -11.97 -4.19
C ALA A 207 -9.11 -11.80 -4.60
N LYS A 208 -8.27 -11.15 -3.79
CA LYS A 208 -6.84 -10.91 -4.10
C LYS A 208 -5.86 -11.45 -3.07
N ILE A 209 -6.37 -12.16 -2.05
CA ILE A 209 -5.52 -12.93 -1.15
C ILE A 209 -5.39 -14.36 -1.66
N ASP A 210 -4.18 -14.71 -2.08
CA ASP A 210 -3.81 -16.08 -2.41
C ASP A 210 -3.01 -16.66 -1.22
N ILE A 211 -3.52 -17.72 -0.59
CA ILE A 211 -2.79 -18.51 0.42
C ILE A 211 -2.05 -19.61 -0.34
N ILE A 212 -0.73 -19.51 -0.42
CA ILE A 212 0.10 -20.30 -1.35
C ILE A 212 1.39 -20.81 -0.68
N GLY A 213 1.97 -21.89 -1.21
CA GLY A 213 3.35 -22.26 -0.88
C GLY A 213 4.37 -21.29 -1.48
N SER A 214 5.57 -21.20 -0.89
CA SER A 214 6.68 -20.36 -1.38
C SER A 214 6.99 -20.56 -2.87
N ASN A 215 6.87 -21.79 -3.36
CA ASN A 215 7.18 -22.18 -4.75
C ASN A 215 6.36 -21.44 -5.82
N TYR A 216 5.23 -20.83 -5.45
CA TYR A 216 4.38 -20.07 -6.37
C TYR A 216 4.75 -18.59 -6.49
N MET A 217 5.62 -18.05 -5.62
CA MET A 217 6.01 -16.63 -5.68
C MET A 217 6.78 -16.27 -6.96
N LEU A 218 7.59 -17.21 -7.48
CA LEU A 218 8.39 -17.02 -8.70
C LEU A 218 7.54 -16.86 -9.98
N ALA A 219 6.24 -17.17 -9.92
CA ALA A 219 5.32 -16.85 -11.01
C ALA A 219 5.17 -15.33 -11.19
N GLN A 220 5.04 -14.58 -10.09
CA GLN A 220 4.78 -13.13 -10.09
C GLN A 220 6.03 -12.28 -9.87
N ILE A 221 7.01 -12.77 -9.11
CA ILE A 221 8.24 -12.05 -8.74
C ILE A 221 9.45 -12.72 -9.38
N ASP A 222 10.37 -11.93 -9.95
CA ASP A 222 11.63 -12.46 -10.47
C ASP A 222 12.54 -12.99 -9.36
N ALA A 223 13.24 -14.09 -9.61
CA ALA A 223 14.09 -14.73 -8.61
C ALA A 223 15.16 -13.77 -8.03
N GLU A 224 15.71 -12.88 -8.86
CA GLU A 224 16.69 -11.86 -8.42
C GLU A 224 16.06 -10.75 -7.55
N ASN A 225 14.73 -10.61 -7.57
CA ASN A 225 13.97 -9.65 -6.76
C ASN A 225 13.34 -10.28 -5.51
N LEU A 226 13.25 -11.60 -5.42
CA LEU A 226 12.76 -12.32 -4.26
C LEU A 226 13.92 -12.69 -3.30
N PRO A 227 13.83 -12.40 -1.98
CA PRO A 227 14.82 -12.87 -1.00
C PRO A 227 15.00 -14.39 -1.00
N LYS A 228 16.23 -14.87 -0.77
CA LYS A 228 16.58 -16.31 -0.75
C LYS A 228 15.69 -17.15 0.16
N GLU A 229 15.32 -16.63 1.33
CA GLU A 229 14.47 -17.31 2.32
C GLU A 229 13.03 -17.58 1.84
N PHE A 230 12.58 -16.95 0.75
CA PHE A 230 11.30 -17.21 0.11
C PHE A 230 11.42 -18.02 -1.19
N GLY A 231 12.60 -18.61 -1.46
CA GLY A 231 12.88 -19.39 -2.67
C GLY A 231 13.43 -18.57 -3.85
N GLY A 232 13.80 -17.31 -3.61
CA GLY A 232 14.48 -16.47 -4.60
C GLY A 232 16.01 -16.58 -4.55
N LYS A 233 16.68 -15.56 -5.09
CA LYS A 233 18.14 -15.43 -5.14
C LYS A 233 18.66 -14.15 -4.50
N CYS A 234 17.79 -13.16 -4.24
CA CYS A 234 18.21 -11.86 -3.72
C CYS A 234 18.84 -11.98 -2.32
N ASN A 235 19.96 -11.27 -2.14
CA ASN A 235 20.73 -11.22 -0.90
C ASN A 235 21.41 -9.85 -0.76
N CYS A 236 20.74 -8.90 -0.12
CA CYS A 236 21.29 -7.56 0.10
C CYS A 236 22.39 -7.56 1.19
N PRO A 237 23.41 -6.70 1.07
CA PRO A 237 24.26 -6.33 2.20
C PRO A 237 23.39 -5.83 3.38
N GLY A 238 23.68 -6.27 4.59
CA GLY A 238 22.86 -5.96 5.79
C GLY A 238 21.53 -6.72 5.90
N GLY A 239 21.18 -7.56 4.93
CA GLY A 239 19.90 -8.30 4.90
C GLY A 239 18.83 -7.59 4.07
N CYS A 240 17.91 -8.38 3.49
CA CYS A 240 16.87 -7.84 2.60
C CYS A 240 15.79 -7.01 3.33
N SER A 241 15.65 -7.16 4.64
CA SER A 241 14.67 -6.45 5.46
C SER A 241 15.07 -5.03 5.82
N LEU A 242 16.37 -4.78 5.99
CA LEU A 242 16.93 -3.48 6.37
C LEU A 242 17.46 -2.67 5.18
N SER A 243 17.35 -3.17 3.95
CA SER A 243 17.99 -2.55 2.78
C SER A 243 17.16 -1.49 2.04
N ASP A 244 15.83 -1.46 2.24
CA ASP A 244 14.84 -0.67 1.47
C ASP A 244 15.13 -0.63 -0.05
N ALA A 245 15.68 -1.72 -0.59
CA ALA A 245 16.23 -1.74 -1.93
C ALA A 245 15.12 -1.68 -2.98
N GLY A 246 15.11 -0.66 -3.85
CA GLY A 246 14.16 -0.55 -4.95
C GLY A 246 14.46 0.61 -5.89
N PRO A 247 13.71 0.76 -6.99
CA PRO A 247 13.90 1.81 -7.99
C PRO A 247 13.63 3.21 -7.43
N TRP A 248 12.91 3.34 -6.31
CA TRP A 248 12.70 4.60 -5.60
C TRP A 248 14.01 5.22 -5.08
N ASN A 249 15.07 4.43 -4.88
CA ASN A 249 16.38 4.94 -4.47
C ASN A 249 17.23 5.48 -5.64
N LEU A 250 16.78 5.34 -6.89
CA LEU A 250 17.52 5.79 -8.08
C LEU A 250 17.30 7.27 -8.44
N LEU A 251 16.47 7.99 -7.67
CA LEU A 251 16.11 9.40 -7.89
C LEU A 251 16.96 10.40 -7.08
N LEU A 252 18.13 9.98 -6.59
CA LEU A 252 19.09 10.80 -5.83
C LEU A 252 20.41 11.03 -6.57
N VAL A 253 20.38 11.10 -7.91
CA VAL A 253 21.51 11.44 -8.79
C VAL A 253 21.09 12.53 -9.77
#